data_AF-A0A1F4E5H0-F1
#
_entry.id   AF-A0A1F4E5H0-F1
#
_cell.length_a   1.000
_cell.length_b   1.000
_cell.length_c   1.000
_cell.angle_alpha   90.00
_cell.angle_beta   90.00
_cell.angle_gamma   90.00
#
_symmetry.space_group_name_H-M   'P 1'
#
loop_
_entity.id
_entity.type
_entity.pdbx_description
1 polymer ?
#
loop_
_entity_poly.entity_id
_entity_poly.type
_entity_poly.pdbx_seq_one_letter_code
_entity_poly.pdbx_strand_id
1 'polypeptide(L)'
;MTDHLNITLALTKQAYEKLTRLVSLAELERFNFGSGPKRERIAELLKKLNTNINSIQRTLSEHVTDSSEAPILSVPPAHRTFYNEVVLPHGKSLQRAYFEISGLGMLMDLLDDPTAERPKPLMLNAISWGLERWNGMLDEDESFEWYERGFNIEGAQDLVGMPWFQPDEWAQNLKLLQPVLVDRSPQVMRDHVRYRLTEIYRAFSYGLWMAAVALSRSLVEFSLKANATRLGISITYTGAGGRPEDKSLKQLGKEVANVLPALAPSIETVRETGNRILHPKKHDVIAHPKVMRAEALDCIRAARLIVENVYSEVFPAK
;
A
#
# COMPACT_ATOMS: atom_id res chain seq x y z
N MET A 1 12.67 10.97 -17.07
CA MET A 1 11.52 10.38 -16.33
C MET A 1 11.08 11.25 -15.17
N THR A 2 11.99 11.73 -14.32
CA THR A 2 11.70 12.80 -13.33
C THR A 2 11.00 14.00 -13.96
N ASP A 3 11.45 14.43 -15.14
CA ASP A 3 10.80 15.53 -15.88
C ASP A 3 9.36 15.18 -16.28
N HIS A 4 9.09 13.93 -16.66
CA HIS A 4 7.74 13.49 -16.99
C HIS A 4 6.85 13.51 -15.75
N LEU A 5 7.30 12.96 -14.62
CA LEU A 5 6.54 12.99 -13.37
C LEU A 5 6.28 14.44 -12.91
N ASN A 6 7.30 15.30 -12.99
CA ASN A 6 7.19 16.71 -12.64
C ASN A 6 6.17 17.45 -13.52
N ILE A 7 6.24 17.27 -14.84
CA ILE A 7 5.28 17.84 -15.80
C ILE A 7 3.87 17.32 -15.52
N THR A 8 3.71 16.01 -15.32
CA THR A 8 2.39 15.40 -15.06
C THR A 8 1.81 15.92 -13.75
N LEU A 9 2.61 16.09 -12.69
CA LEU A 9 2.17 16.71 -11.43
C LEU A 9 1.77 18.17 -11.59
N ALA A 10 2.55 18.96 -12.33
CA ALA A 10 2.23 20.36 -12.61
C ALA A 10 0.90 20.49 -13.36
N LEU A 11 0.69 19.68 -14.40
CA LEU A 11 -0.57 19.63 -15.16
C LEU A 11 -1.74 19.16 -14.31
N THR A 12 -1.52 18.17 -13.43
CA THR A 12 -2.54 17.69 -12.49
C THR A 12 -2.94 18.78 -11.50
N LYS A 13 -1.96 19.49 -10.92
CA LYS A 13 -2.20 20.61 -10.01
C LYS A 13 -3.00 21.72 -10.69
N GLN A 14 -2.60 22.13 -11.89
CA GLN A 14 -3.31 23.16 -12.65
C GLN A 14 -4.75 22.74 -13.00
N ALA A 15 -4.98 21.48 -13.37
CA ALA A 15 -6.31 20.97 -13.64
C ALA A 15 -7.18 20.91 -12.38
N TYR A 16 -6.60 20.51 -11.24
CA TYR A 16 -7.27 20.48 -9.95
C TYR A 16 -7.67 21.88 -9.47
N GLU A 17 -6.78 22.86 -9.53
CA GLU A 17 -7.06 24.25 -9.17
C GLU A 17 -8.16 24.87 -10.04
N LYS A 18 -8.22 24.51 -11.33
CA LYS A 18 -9.31 24.93 -12.22
C LYS A 18 -10.63 24.26 -11.85
N LEU A 19 -10.58 22.98 -11.43
CA LEU A 19 -11.77 22.23 -11.02
C LEU A 19 -12.35 22.78 -9.71
N THR A 20 -11.52 23.02 -8.70
CA THR A 20 -11.96 23.53 -7.38
C THR A 20 -12.55 24.93 -7.42
N ARG A 21 -12.18 25.73 -8.43
CA ARG A 21 -12.84 27.02 -8.72
C ARG A 21 -14.27 26.88 -9.25
N LEU A 22 -14.61 25.72 -9.83
CA LEU A 22 -15.93 25.47 -10.43
C LEU A 22 -16.85 24.69 -9.49
N VAL A 23 -16.29 23.76 -8.73
CA VAL A 23 -17.03 22.85 -7.85
C VAL A 23 -16.15 22.45 -6.68
N SER A 24 -16.72 22.44 -5.48
CA SER A 24 -16.00 22.00 -4.29
C SER A 24 -15.81 20.48 -4.29
N LEU A 25 -14.80 19.98 -3.55
CA LEU A 25 -14.57 18.55 -3.42
C LEU A 25 -15.79 17.82 -2.83
N ALA A 26 -16.44 18.42 -1.83
CA ALA A 26 -17.64 17.87 -1.20
C ALA A 26 -18.83 17.74 -2.16
N GLU A 27 -18.95 18.65 -3.13
CA GLU A 27 -19.98 18.55 -4.18
C GLU A 27 -19.64 17.47 -5.21
N LEU A 28 -18.35 17.30 -5.55
CA LEU A 28 -17.90 16.20 -6.43
C LEU A 28 -18.18 14.83 -5.81
N GLU A 29 -17.94 14.67 -4.51
CA GLU A 29 -18.22 13.44 -3.77
C GLU A 29 -19.71 13.11 -3.67
N ARG A 30 -20.56 14.13 -3.72
CA ARG A 30 -22.03 13.99 -3.81
C ARG A 30 -22.54 13.86 -5.25
N PHE A 31 -21.62 13.78 -6.23
CA PHE A 31 -21.93 13.71 -7.66
C PHE A 31 -22.80 14.86 -8.19
N ASN A 32 -22.70 16.02 -7.55
CA ASN A 32 -23.41 17.22 -7.98
C ASN A 32 -22.57 18.04 -8.95
N PHE A 33 -22.70 17.75 -10.24
CA PHE A 33 -21.87 18.36 -11.29
C PHE A 33 -22.48 19.63 -11.92
N GLY A 34 -23.70 20.01 -11.52
CA GLY A 34 -24.48 21.05 -12.20
C GLY A 34 -24.91 20.67 -13.61
N SER A 35 -25.31 21.66 -14.42
CA SER A 35 -25.83 21.47 -15.78
C SER A 35 -25.17 22.40 -16.82
N GLY A 36 -25.34 22.07 -18.10
CA GLY A 36 -24.89 22.89 -19.22
C GLY A 36 -23.36 23.02 -19.35
N PRO A 37 -22.84 24.18 -19.79
CA PRO A 37 -21.41 24.39 -20.05
C PRO A 37 -20.50 24.15 -18.84
N LYS A 38 -21.03 24.39 -17.62
CA LYS A 38 -20.31 24.12 -16.37
C LYS A 38 -20.02 22.63 -16.22
N ARG A 39 -21.02 21.78 -16.47
CA ARG A 39 -20.89 20.32 -16.39
C ARG A 39 -19.88 19.79 -17.41
N GLU A 40 -19.95 20.28 -18.64
CA GLU A 40 -19.00 19.89 -19.71
C GLU A 40 -17.56 20.23 -19.33
N ARG A 41 -17.35 21.44 -18.78
CA ARG A 41 -16.02 21.85 -18.33
C ARG A 41 -15.51 21.02 -17.16
N ILE A 42 -16.37 20.68 -16.21
CA ILE A 42 -16.05 19.77 -15.10
C ILE A 42 -15.65 18.40 -15.65
N ALA A 43 -16.40 17.85 -16.61
CA ALA A 43 -16.11 16.55 -17.22
C ALA A 43 -14.74 16.54 -17.93
N GLU A 44 -14.41 17.59 -18.67
CA GLU A 44 -13.11 17.73 -19.34
C GLU A 44 -11.95 17.77 -18.33
N LEU A 45 -12.09 18.52 -17.25
CA LEU A 45 -11.07 18.61 -16.19
C LEU A 45 -10.92 17.29 -15.44
N LEU A 46 -12.03 16.62 -15.11
CA LEU A 46 -12.02 15.30 -14.48
C LEU A 46 -11.37 14.24 -15.38
N LYS A 47 -11.60 14.27 -16.70
CA LYS A 47 -10.93 13.39 -17.66
C LYS A 47 -9.41 13.57 -17.65
N LYS A 48 -8.96 14.83 -17.67
CA LYS A 48 -7.53 15.18 -17.60
C LYS A 48 -6.91 14.72 -16.28
N LEU A 49 -7.60 14.96 -15.17
CA LEU A 49 -7.16 14.51 -13.84
C LEU A 49 -7.05 12.98 -13.77
N ASN A 50 -8.08 12.24 -14.19
CA ASN A 50 -8.04 10.77 -14.20
C ASN A 50 -6.84 10.24 -15.00
N THR A 51 -6.62 10.78 -16.21
CA THR A 51 -5.49 10.39 -17.06
C THR A 51 -4.14 10.64 -16.39
N ASN A 52 -3.97 11.82 -15.80
CA ASN A 52 -2.71 12.19 -15.16
C ASN A 52 -2.48 11.43 -13.85
N ILE A 53 -3.51 11.22 -13.03
CA ILE A 53 -3.43 10.44 -11.79
C ILE A 53 -2.99 9.00 -12.10
N ASN A 54 -3.58 8.37 -13.13
CA ASN A 54 -3.17 7.05 -13.57
C ASN A 54 -1.71 7.02 -14.05
N SER A 55 -1.27 8.05 -14.78
CA SER A 55 0.13 8.18 -15.21
C SER A 55 1.10 8.33 -14.03
N ILE A 56 0.76 9.16 -13.04
CA ILE A 56 1.54 9.33 -11.81
C ILE A 56 1.63 8.00 -11.05
N GLN A 57 0.48 7.35 -10.82
CA GLN A 57 0.43 6.07 -10.11
C GLN A 57 1.27 5.01 -10.80
N ARG A 58 1.16 4.88 -12.13
CA ARG A 58 1.97 3.95 -12.91
C ARG A 58 3.47 4.22 -12.73
N THR A 59 3.89 5.47 -12.94
CA THR A 59 5.30 5.88 -12.83
C THR A 59 5.86 5.58 -11.43
N LEU A 60 5.08 5.82 -10.38
CA LEU A 60 5.49 5.52 -9.01
C LEU A 60 5.50 4.01 -8.71
N SER A 61 4.53 3.25 -9.23
CA SER A 61 4.46 1.80 -9.04
C SER A 61 5.65 1.06 -9.66
N GLU A 62 6.18 1.56 -10.79
CA GLU A 62 7.36 1.00 -11.47
C GLU A 62 8.62 1.06 -10.60
N HIS A 63 8.67 1.95 -9.60
CA HIS A 63 9.83 2.15 -8.73
C HIS A 63 9.65 1.55 -7.32
N VAL A 64 8.55 0.83 -7.06
CA VAL A 64 8.28 0.21 -5.75
C VAL A 64 9.35 -0.82 -5.37
N THR A 65 9.93 -1.51 -6.35
CA THR A 65 10.95 -2.55 -6.15
C THR A 65 12.37 -2.07 -6.43
N ASP A 66 12.54 -0.86 -6.96
CA ASP A 66 13.86 -0.31 -7.25
C ASP A 66 14.43 0.33 -5.98
N SER A 67 15.70 0.05 -5.69
CA SER A 67 16.43 0.64 -4.56
C SER A 67 16.81 2.12 -4.79
N SER A 68 16.53 2.63 -6.00
CA SER A 68 16.76 4.02 -6.40
C SER A 68 15.86 5.01 -5.64
N GLU A 69 16.28 6.28 -5.61
CA GLU A 69 15.49 7.36 -5.02
C GLU A 69 14.09 7.44 -5.65
N ALA A 70 13.05 7.40 -4.82
CA ALA A 70 11.67 7.49 -5.29
C ALA A 70 11.52 8.75 -6.17
N PRO A 71 11.04 8.63 -7.43
CA PRO A 71 11.07 9.74 -8.39
C PRO A 71 10.39 11.02 -7.91
N ILE A 72 9.40 10.91 -7.01
CA ILE A 72 8.70 12.05 -6.41
C ILE A 72 9.60 12.91 -5.49
N LEU A 73 10.71 12.37 -4.99
CA LEU A 73 11.66 13.13 -4.18
C LEU A 73 12.53 14.06 -5.03
N SER A 74 12.66 13.73 -6.31
CA SER A 74 13.34 14.58 -7.28
C SER A 74 12.44 15.68 -7.87
N VAL A 75 11.14 15.74 -7.51
CA VAL A 75 10.25 16.82 -7.92
C VAL A 75 10.22 17.98 -6.92
N PRO A 76 9.90 19.23 -7.36
CA PRO A 76 9.84 20.40 -6.49
C PRO A 76 8.93 20.21 -5.27
N PRO A 77 9.25 20.79 -4.10
CA PRO A 77 8.48 20.63 -2.86
C PRO A 77 6.98 20.91 -3.03
N ALA A 78 6.63 21.96 -3.78
CA ALA A 78 5.23 22.33 -4.02
C ALA A 78 4.42 21.24 -4.76
N HIS A 79 5.05 20.43 -5.62
CA HIS A 79 4.40 19.31 -6.29
C HIS A 79 4.30 18.08 -5.39
N ARG A 80 5.29 17.88 -4.52
CA ARG A 80 5.28 16.82 -3.51
C ARG A 80 4.17 17.04 -2.48
N THR A 81 4.06 18.26 -1.95
CA THR A 81 2.97 18.67 -1.05
C THR A 81 1.61 18.45 -1.71
N PHE A 82 1.44 18.92 -2.95
CA PHE A 82 0.20 18.69 -3.71
C PHE A 82 -0.12 17.18 -3.89
N TYR A 83 0.88 16.36 -4.19
CA TYR A 83 0.66 14.92 -4.31
C TYR A 83 0.19 14.32 -2.98
N ASN A 84 0.89 14.61 -1.88
CA ASN A 84 0.60 14.04 -0.56
C ASN A 84 -0.74 14.52 0.03
N GLU A 85 -1.10 15.79 -0.18
CA GLU A 85 -2.28 16.40 0.43
C GLU A 85 -3.54 16.30 -0.44
N VAL A 86 -3.40 16.13 -1.76
CA VAL A 86 -4.54 16.14 -2.68
C VAL A 86 -4.64 14.83 -3.47
N VAL A 87 -3.62 14.52 -4.28
CA VAL A 87 -3.69 13.39 -5.22
C VAL A 87 -3.80 12.06 -4.47
N LEU A 88 -3.01 11.89 -3.42
CA LEU A 88 -2.98 10.66 -2.64
C LEU A 88 -4.29 10.40 -1.87
N PRO A 89 -4.82 11.35 -1.06
CA PRO A 89 -6.05 11.12 -0.30
C PRO A 89 -7.32 11.17 -1.17
N HIS A 90 -7.37 12.04 -2.19
CA HIS A 90 -8.61 12.30 -2.95
C HIS A 90 -8.58 11.74 -4.38
N GLY A 91 -7.49 11.14 -4.83
CA GLY A 91 -7.33 10.65 -6.19
C GLY A 91 -8.43 9.67 -6.61
N LYS A 92 -8.79 8.72 -5.74
CA LYS A 92 -9.88 7.77 -6.00
C LYS A 92 -11.24 8.46 -6.12
N SER A 93 -11.55 9.42 -5.25
CA SER A 93 -12.79 10.19 -5.31
C SER A 93 -12.89 10.99 -6.63
N LEU A 94 -11.78 11.59 -7.07
CA LEU A 94 -11.71 12.31 -8.34
C LEU A 94 -11.89 11.38 -9.55
N GLN A 95 -11.30 10.18 -9.49
CA GLN A 95 -11.50 9.15 -10.53
C GLN A 95 -12.95 8.70 -10.55
N ARG A 96 -13.56 8.39 -9.41
CA ARG A 96 -14.98 8.02 -9.31
C ARG A 96 -15.88 9.11 -9.88
N ALA A 97 -15.65 10.37 -9.50
CA ALA A 97 -16.39 11.51 -10.04
C ALA A 97 -16.29 11.60 -11.58
N TYR A 98 -15.12 11.30 -12.17
CA TYR A 98 -14.96 11.22 -13.62
C TYR A 98 -15.82 10.12 -14.25
N PHE A 99 -15.84 8.93 -13.66
CA PHE A 99 -16.65 7.83 -14.17
C PHE A 99 -18.14 8.14 -14.08
N GLU A 100 -18.60 8.69 -12.95
CA GLU A 100 -20.00 9.11 -12.77
C GLU A 100 -20.43 10.16 -13.80
N ILE A 101 -19.66 11.25 -13.96
CA ILE A 101 -20.04 12.32 -14.90
C ILE A 101 -20.05 11.85 -16.35
N SER A 102 -19.22 10.84 -16.68
CA SER A 102 -19.13 10.23 -18.00
C SER A 102 -20.21 9.18 -18.27
N GLY A 103 -21.08 8.89 -17.29
CA GLY A 103 -22.08 7.83 -17.39
C GLY A 103 -21.50 6.41 -17.29
N LEU A 104 -20.26 6.29 -16.81
CA LEU A 104 -19.50 5.06 -16.63
C LEU A 104 -19.38 4.69 -15.13
N GLY A 105 -20.25 5.20 -14.26
CA GLY A 105 -20.23 4.92 -12.81
C GLY A 105 -20.23 3.42 -12.52
N MET A 106 -21.08 2.65 -13.23
CA MET A 106 -21.13 1.19 -13.15
C MET A 106 -19.82 0.48 -13.54
N LEU A 107 -18.96 1.15 -14.33
CA LEU A 107 -17.66 0.62 -14.76
C LEU A 107 -16.62 0.73 -13.65
N MET A 108 -16.73 1.71 -12.74
CA MET A 108 -15.92 1.73 -11.52
C MET A 108 -16.32 0.62 -10.58
N ASP A 109 -17.62 0.41 -10.40
CA ASP A 109 -18.09 -0.74 -9.62
C ASP A 109 -17.57 -2.04 -10.23
N LEU A 110 -17.46 -2.16 -11.56
CA LEU A 110 -16.88 -3.30 -12.29
C LEU A 110 -15.34 -3.41 -12.20
N LEU A 111 -14.62 -2.28 -12.15
CA LEU A 111 -13.16 -2.24 -12.00
C LEU A 111 -12.73 -2.50 -10.55
N ASP A 112 -13.56 -2.09 -9.59
CA ASP A 112 -13.49 -2.48 -8.19
C ASP A 112 -14.21 -3.83 -7.94
N ASP A 113 -14.95 -4.38 -8.94
CA ASP A 113 -15.65 -5.67 -8.86
C ASP A 113 -14.62 -6.79 -9.00
N PRO A 114 -14.42 -7.59 -7.95
CA PRO A 114 -13.52 -8.72 -7.99
C PRO A 114 -14.10 -9.92 -8.79
N THR A 115 -15.06 -9.69 -9.69
CA THR A 115 -15.59 -10.62 -10.69
C THR A 115 -15.32 -10.21 -12.14
N ALA A 116 -14.72 -9.03 -12.40
CA ALA A 116 -14.20 -8.69 -13.71
C ALA A 116 -13.30 -9.84 -14.22
N GLU A 117 -13.52 -10.29 -15.46
CA GLU A 117 -12.95 -11.51 -16.05
C GLU A 117 -11.56 -11.79 -15.49
N ARG A 118 -11.47 -12.80 -14.60
CA ARG A 118 -10.20 -13.20 -14.02
C ARG A 118 -9.21 -13.37 -15.16
N PRO A 119 -7.99 -12.80 -15.07
CA PRO A 119 -6.98 -13.06 -16.07
C PRO A 119 -6.91 -14.57 -16.26
N LYS A 120 -6.91 -15.03 -17.52
CA LYS A 120 -6.76 -16.46 -17.81
C LYS A 120 -5.56 -16.97 -17.01
N PRO A 121 -5.66 -18.11 -16.31
CA PRO A 121 -4.66 -18.58 -15.36
C PRO A 121 -3.41 -19.11 -16.07
N LEU A 122 -2.77 -18.28 -16.89
CA LEU A 122 -1.65 -18.65 -17.75
C LEU A 122 -0.42 -18.99 -16.90
N MET A 123 -0.14 -18.16 -15.90
CA MET A 123 0.99 -18.36 -15.00
C MET A 123 0.73 -19.52 -14.05
N LEU A 124 -0.48 -19.60 -13.47
CA LEU A 124 -0.86 -20.74 -12.63
C LEU A 124 -0.76 -22.07 -13.39
N ASN A 125 -1.29 -22.14 -14.62
CA ASN A 125 -1.21 -23.34 -15.45
C ASN A 125 0.24 -23.67 -15.80
N ALA A 126 1.08 -22.68 -16.14
CA ALA A 126 2.48 -22.90 -16.45
C ALA A 126 3.25 -23.48 -15.24
N ILE A 127 2.99 -22.97 -14.02
CA ILE A 127 3.59 -23.48 -12.78
C ILE A 127 3.07 -24.90 -12.49
N SER A 128 1.75 -25.14 -12.59
CA SER A 128 1.14 -26.46 -12.37
C SER A 128 1.74 -27.51 -13.30
N TRP A 129 1.76 -27.23 -14.61
CA TRP A 129 2.33 -28.14 -15.60
C TRP A 129 3.83 -28.36 -15.41
N GLY A 130 4.56 -27.33 -14.98
CA GLY A 130 5.98 -27.44 -14.65
C GLY A 130 6.21 -28.42 -13.50
N LEU A 131 5.43 -28.30 -12.41
CA LEU A 131 5.51 -29.18 -11.26
C LEU A 131 5.03 -30.61 -11.58
N GLU A 132 3.94 -30.75 -12.33
CA GLU A 132 3.43 -32.06 -12.79
C GLU A 132 4.46 -32.78 -13.64
N ARG A 133 5.08 -32.06 -14.60
CA ARG A 133 6.11 -32.62 -15.47
C ARG A 133 7.36 -32.99 -14.67
N TRP A 134 7.80 -32.14 -13.76
CA TRP A 134 8.97 -32.43 -12.92
C TRP A 134 8.71 -33.67 -12.06
N ASN A 135 7.56 -33.75 -11.40
CA ASN A 135 7.18 -34.92 -10.62
C ASN A 135 7.14 -36.21 -11.45
N GLY A 136 6.66 -36.14 -12.70
CA GLY A 136 6.65 -37.29 -13.61
C GLY A 136 8.01 -37.67 -14.19
N MET A 137 9.06 -36.87 -13.98
CA MET A 137 10.43 -37.16 -14.43
C MET A 137 11.31 -37.75 -13.33
N LEU A 138 10.89 -37.66 -12.07
CA LEU A 138 11.64 -38.20 -10.94
C LEU A 138 11.28 -39.65 -10.69
N ASP A 139 12.28 -40.47 -10.42
CA ASP A 139 12.07 -41.77 -9.79
C ASP A 139 12.01 -41.65 -8.25
N GLU A 140 11.76 -42.76 -7.55
CA GLU A 140 11.60 -42.77 -6.09
C GLU A 140 12.88 -42.36 -5.36
N ASP A 141 14.06 -42.73 -5.89
CA ASP A 141 15.36 -42.42 -5.29
C ASP A 141 15.69 -40.92 -5.48
N GLU A 142 15.45 -40.38 -6.68
CA GLU A 142 15.63 -38.95 -6.97
C GLU A 142 14.65 -38.09 -6.15
N SER A 143 13.39 -38.52 -6.03
CA SER A 143 12.39 -37.82 -5.22
C SER A 143 12.82 -37.70 -3.75
N PHE A 144 13.35 -38.79 -3.19
CA PHE A 144 13.89 -38.79 -1.83
C PHE A 144 15.10 -37.86 -1.69
N GLU A 145 16.03 -37.87 -2.64
CA GLU A 145 17.19 -36.97 -2.64
C GLU A 145 16.78 -35.49 -2.68
N TRP A 146 15.82 -35.13 -3.53
CA TRP A 146 15.31 -33.75 -3.61
C TRP A 146 14.62 -33.31 -2.32
N TYR A 147 13.87 -34.22 -1.69
CA TYR A 147 13.25 -33.96 -0.40
C TYR A 147 14.30 -33.69 0.69
N GLU A 148 15.38 -34.49 0.77
CA GLU A 148 16.48 -34.26 1.71
C GLU A 148 17.20 -32.92 1.48
N ARG A 149 17.25 -32.45 0.23
CA ARG A 149 17.76 -31.12 -0.14
C ARG A 149 16.79 -29.98 0.19
N GLY A 150 15.63 -30.28 0.76
CA GLY A 150 14.61 -29.34 1.18
C GLY A 150 13.57 -28.99 0.11
N PHE A 151 13.54 -29.70 -1.02
CA PHE A 151 12.55 -29.51 -2.07
C PHE A 151 11.44 -30.55 -1.97
N ASN A 152 10.28 -30.11 -1.45
CA ASN A 152 9.08 -30.93 -1.40
C ASN A 152 8.16 -30.60 -2.59
N ILE A 153 8.20 -31.45 -3.63
CA ILE A 153 7.41 -31.25 -4.87
C ILE A 153 5.92 -31.46 -4.63
N GLU A 154 5.54 -32.46 -3.83
CA GLU A 154 4.14 -32.69 -3.46
C GLU A 154 3.57 -31.47 -2.73
N GLY A 155 4.31 -30.93 -1.75
CA GLY A 155 3.92 -29.72 -1.04
C GLY A 155 3.84 -28.49 -1.96
N ALA A 156 4.67 -28.42 -3.00
CA ALA A 156 4.57 -27.36 -4.01
C ALA A 156 3.31 -27.52 -4.88
N GLN A 157 2.93 -28.75 -5.25
CA GLN A 157 1.69 -29.03 -5.98
C GLN A 157 0.45 -28.68 -5.13
N ASP A 158 0.45 -29.05 -3.85
CA ASP A 158 -0.59 -28.66 -2.90
C ASP A 158 -0.73 -27.14 -2.80
N LEU A 159 0.39 -26.42 -2.76
CA LEU A 159 0.42 -24.97 -2.70
C LEU A 159 -0.20 -24.32 -3.95
N VAL A 160 0.08 -24.86 -5.14
CA VAL A 160 -0.51 -24.38 -6.39
C VAL A 160 -2.04 -24.50 -6.38
N GLY A 161 -2.59 -25.50 -5.71
CA GLY A 161 -4.03 -25.66 -5.54
C GLY A 161 -4.68 -24.67 -4.55
N MET A 162 -3.89 -23.88 -3.81
CA MET A 162 -4.42 -23.04 -2.74
C MET A 162 -5.13 -21.79 -3.27
N PRO A 163 -6.29 -21.39 -2.69
CA PRO A 163 -7.04 -20.22 -3.15
C PRO A 163 -6.29 -18.89 -3.10
N TRP A 164 -5.29 -18.78 -2.23
CA TRP A 164 -4.47 -17.57 -2.07
C TRP A 164 -3.27 -17.52 -3.02
N PHE A 165 -2.89 -18.64 -3.65
CA PHE A 165 -1.82 -18.70 -4.64
C PHE A 165 -2.36 -18.29 -6.01
N GLN A 166 -2.37 -16.98 -6.28
CA GLN A 166 -2.90 -16.39 -7.52
C GLN A 166 -1.78 -15.69 -8.30
N PRO A 167 -0.86 -16.42 -8.94
CA PRO A 167 0.31 -15.85 -9.61
C PRO A 167 -0.04 -14.91 -10.76
N ASP A 168 -1.17 -15.14 -11.43
CA ASP A 168 -1.70 -14.27 -12.48
C ASP A 168 -2.10 -12.88 -11.95
N GLU A 169 -2.37 -12.75 -10.65
CA GLU A 169 -2.71 -11.48 -10.00
C GLU A 169 -1.49 -10.73 -9.45
N TRP A 170 -0.30 -11.34 -9.40
CA TRP A 170 0.88 -10.73 -8.76
C TRP A 170 1.26 -9.37 -9.36
N ALA A 171 1.21 -9.25 -10.68
CA ALA A 171 1.48 -7.98 -11.36
C ALA A 171 0.42 -6.91 -11.03
N GLN A 172 -0.83 -7.32 -10.81
CA GLN A 172 -1.89 -6.40 -10.40
C GLN A 172 -1.70 -5.96 -8.95
N ASN A 173 -1.32 -6.88 -8.07
CA ASN A 173 -1.02 -6.59 -6.67
C ASN A 173 0.12 -5.57 -6.54
N LEU A 174 1.20 -5.75 -7.30
CA LEU A 174 2.32 -4.83 -7.31
C LEU A 174 1.90 -3.40 -7.72
N LYS A 175 0.99 -3.26 -8.70
CA LYS A 175 0.47 -1.95 -9.14
C LYS A 175 -0.32 -1.19 -8.07
N LEU A 176 -0.84 -1.89 -7.05
CA LEU A 176 -1.56 -1.25 -5.94
C LEU A 176 -0.62 -0.63 -4.91
N LEU A 177 0.65 -1.05 -4.91
CA LEU A 177 1.66 -0.56 -4.01
C LEU A 177 2.20 0.78 -4.48
N GLN A 178 2.62 1.58 -3.51
CA GLN A 178 3.22 2.88 -3.75
C GLN A 178 4.49 2.99 -2.92
N PRO A 179 5.53 3.64 -3.46
CA PRO A 179 6.79 3.82 -2.73
C PRO A 179 6.59 4.68 -1.48
N VAL A 180 7.49 4.49 -0.51
CA VAL A 180 7.61 5.35 0.67
C VAL A 180 8.33 6.63 0.29
N LEU A 181 7.71 7.76 0.61
CA LEU A 181 8.14 9.09 0.22
C LEU A 181 8.73 9.84 1.42
N VAL A 182 10.04 9.67 1.64
CA VAL A 182 10.78 10.43 2.66
C VAL A 182 11.48 11.63 2.03
N ASP A 183 11.40 12.80 2.64
CA ASP A 183 11.96 14.06 2.11
C ASP A 183 13.51 14.13 2.08
N ARG A 184 14.18 13.04 2.47
CA ARG A 184 15.63 12.88 2.53
C ARG A 184 16.13 11.83 1.53
N SER A 185 17.44 11.80 1.32
CA SER A 185 18.08 10.69 0.60
C SER A 185 17.73 9.35 1.30
N PRO A 186 17.47 8.25 0.57
CA PRO A 186 17.12 6.94 1.09
C PRO A 186 18.13 6.40 2.09
N GLN A 187 19.36 6.92 2.08
CA GLN A 187 20.40 6.60 3.06
C GLN A 187 20.06 7.03 4.49
N VAL A 188 19.16 8.01 4.68
CA VAL A 188 18.71 8.42 6.02
C VAL A 188 17.70 7.43 6.60
N MET A 189 16.95 6.74 5.74
CA MET A 189 16.17 5.59 6.17
C MET A 189 17.11 4.43 6.40
N ARG A 190 17.19 3.95 7.65
CA ARG A 190 18.09 2.86 8.01
C ARG A 190 17.82 1.63 7.13
N ASP A 191 18.87 0.93 6.73
CA ASP A 191 18.80 -0.18 5.77
C ASP A 191 17.73 -1.23 6.11
N HIS A 192 17.62 -1.60 7.39
CA HIS A 192 16.62 -2.57 7.83
C HIS A 192 15.17 -2.10 7.64
N VAL A 193 14.89 -0.79 7.66
CA VAL A 193 13.56 -0.25 7.36
C VAL A 193 13.27 -0.43 5.87
N ARG A 194 14.27 -0.16 5.01
CA ARG A 194 14.19 -0.36 3.56
C ARG A 194 13.95 -1.82 3.21
N TYR A 195 14.75 -2.73 3.78
CA TYR A 195 14.60 -4.17 3.59
C TYR A 195 13.22 -4.67 4.02
N ARG A 196 12.71 -4.22 5.18
CA ARG A 196 11.37 -4.60 5.66
C ARG A 196 10.26 -4.07 4.77
N LEU A 197 10.38 -2.86 4.24
CA LEU A 197 9.42 -2.32 3.26
C LEU A 197 9.40 -3.17 1.98
N THR A 198 10.58 -3.51 1.45
CA THR A 198 10.70 -4.41 0.29
C THR A 198 10.09 -5.78 0.58
N GLU A 199 10.31 -6.33 1.77
CA GLU A 199 9.73 -7.61 2.20
C GLU A 199 8.20 -7.54 2.29
N ILE A 200 7.65 -6.47 2.87
CA ILE A 200 6.21 -6.21 2.91
C ILE A 200 5.62 -6.16 1.49
N TYR A 201 6.27 -5.44 0.58
CA TYR A 201 5.81 -5.30 -0.80
C TYR A 201 5.86 -6.62 -1.57
N ARG A 202 6.90 -7.43 -1.37
CA ARG A 202 6.99 -8.78 -1.94
C ARG A 202 5.92 -9.69 -1.37
N ALA A 203 5.75 -9.71 -0.04
CA ALA A 203 4.73 -10.50 0.62
C ALA A 203 3.32 -10.15 0.10
N PHE A 204 3.00 -8.87 -0.02
CA PHE A 204 1.74 -8.41 -0.62
C PHE A 204 1.62 -8.85 -2.07
N SER A 205 2.65 -8.61 -2.89
CA SER A 205 2.61 -8.94 -4.32
C SER A 205 2.32 -10.43 -4.56
N TYR A 206 2.93 -11.30 -3.77
CA TYR A 206 2.81 -12.76 -3.88
C TYR A 206 1.58 -13.35 -3.18
N GLY A 207 0.69 -12.52 -2.62
CA GLY A 207 -0.54 -13.00 -1.96
C GLY A 207 -0.36 -13.46 -0.51
N LEU A 208 0.81 -13.20 0.09
CA LEU A 208 1.10 -13.49 1.50
C LEU A 208 0.57 -12.37 2.40
N TRP A 209 -0.74 -12.12 2.32
CA TRP A 209 -1.41 -10.97 2.94
C TRP A 209 -1.23 -10.89 4.47
N MET A 210 -1.32 -12.03 5.15
CA MET A 210 -1.13 -12.10 6.61
C MET A 210 0.30 -11.72 7.01
N ALA A 211 1.30 -12.17 6.23
CA ALA A 211 2.68 -11.79 6.44
C ALA A 211 2.88 -10.29 6.21
N ALA A 212 2.29 -9.72 5.15
CA ALA A 212 2.34 -8.29 4.90
C ALA A 212 1.75 -7.46 6.05
N VAL A 213 0.63 -7.90 6.65
CA VAL A 213 0.04 -7.28 7.84
C VAL A 213 0.97 -7.37 9.06
N ALA A 214 1.49 -8.57 9.35
CA ALA A 214 2.39 -8.79 10.48
C ALA A 214 3.68 -7.96 10.37
N LEU A 215 4.28 -7.96 9.19
CA LEU A 215 5.48 -7.18 8.88
C LEU A 215 5.22 -5.67 8.97
N SER A 216 4.06 -5.19 8.49
CA SER A 216 3.67 -3.78 8.61
C SER A 216 3.57 -3.34 10.08
N ARG A 217 2.97 -4.17 10.95
CA ARG A 217 2.93 -3.92 12.39
C ARG A 217 4.33 -3.89 13.01
N SER A 218 5.18 -4.86 12.67
CA SER A 218 6.57 -4.91 13.16
C SER A 218 7.37 -3.68 12.72
N LEU A 219 7.23 -3.27 11.45
CA LEU A 219 7.88 -2.10 10.89
C LEU A 219 7.48 -0.81 11.60
N VAL A 220 6.18 -0.62 11.87
CA VAL A 220 5.68 0.56 12.60
C VAL A 220 6.22 0.59 14.02
N GLU A 221 6.10 -0.51 14.76
CA GLU A 221 6.62 -0.58 16.14
C GLU A 221 8.12 -0.28 16.19
N PHE A 222 8.88 -0.90 15.29
CA PHE A 222 10.31 -0.65 15.15
C PHE A 222 10.62 0.81 14.81
N SER A 223 9.90 1.40 13.85
CA SER A 223 10.13 2.78 13.40
C SER A 223 9.85 3.81 14.49
N LEU A 224 8.81 3.58 15.31
CA LEU A 224 8.50 4.41 16.47
C LEU A 224 9.60 4.32 17.53
N LYS A 225 10.05 3.10 17.86
CA LYS A 225 11.16 2.89 18.82
C LYS A 225 12.46 3.53 18.33
N ALA A 226 12.80 3.36 17.06
CA ALA A 226 14.01 3.92 16.45
C ALA A 226 14.04 5.46 16.44
N ASN A 227 12.86 6.10 16.46
CA ASN A 227 12.71 7.55 16.45
C ASN A 227 12.19 8.12 17.79
N ALA A 228 12.18 7.32 18.86
CA ALA A 228 11.53 7.71 20.11
C ALA A 228 12.10 8.99 20.72
N THR A 229 13.43 9.13 20.74
CA THR A 229 14.11 10.34 21.21
C THR A 229 13.69 11.57 20.40
N ARG A 230 13.59 11.43 19.08
CA ARG A 230 13.19 12.51 18.16
C ARG A 230 11.73 12.90 18.36
N LEU A 231 10.87 11.91 18.61
CA LEU A 231 9.44 12.09 18.89
C LEU A 231 9.18 12.57 20.32
N GLY A 232 10.19 12.61 21.20
CA GLY A 232 10.00 12.95 22.61
C GLY A 232 9.14 11.94 23.38
N ILE A 233 9.10 10.69 22.94
CA ILE A 233 8.35 9.60 23.57
C ILE A 233 9.31 8.66 24.30
N SER A 234 8.82 7.97 25.34
CA SER A 234 9.63 6.96 26.01
C SER A 234 9.32 5.57 25.43
N ILE A 235 10.34 4.72 25.26
CA ILE A 235 10.16 3.34 24.78
C ILE A 235 9.81 2.35 25.90
N THR A 236 10.03 2.73 27.17
CA THR A 236 9.81 1.86 28.32
C THR A 236 8.85 2.49 29.34
N TYR A 237 8.22 1.66 30.16
CA TYR A 237 7.48 2.08 31.35
C TYR A 237 7.96 1.26 32.56
N THR A 238 7.68 1.75 33.77
CA THR A 238 8.01 1.04 35.00
C THR A 238 7.03 -0.12 35.19
N GLY A 239 7.52 -1.35 35.06
CA GLY A 239 6.73 -2.57 35.27
C GLY A 239 6.40 -2.82 36.74
N ALA A 240 5.59 -3.86 36.99
CA ALA A 240 5.10 -4.19 38.34
C ALA A 240 6.22 -4.52 39.35
N GLY A 241 7.40 -4.92 38.87
CA GLY A 241 8.59 -5.18 39.69
C GLY A 241 9.59 -4.03 39.75
N GLY A 242 9.22 -2.82 39.34
CA GLY A 242 10.12 -1.66 39.27
C GLY A 242 11.16 -1.74 38.14
N ARG A 243 11.16 -2.82 37.35
CA ARG A 243 12.05 -2.98 36.19
C ARG A 243 11.47 -2.27 34.96
N PRO A 244 12.31 -1.67 34.11
CA PRO A 244 11.85 -1.10 32.85
C PRO A 244 11.34 -2.21 31.92
N GLU A 245 10.12 -2.05 31.43
CA GLU A 245 9.49 -2.92 30.44
C GLU A 245 9.24 -2.16 29.14
N ASP A 246 9.41 -2.86 28.02
CA ASP A 246 9.15 -2.33 26.68
C ASP A 246 7.68 -1.98 26.49
N LYS A 247 7.41 -0.79 25.96
CA LYS A 247 6.06 -0.41 25.57
C LYS A 247 5.59 -1.20 24.36
N SER A 248 4.36 -1.69 24.45
CA SER A 248 3.61 -2.22 23.32
C SER A 248 3.30 -1.14 22.29
N LEU A 249 3.02 -1.55 21.05
CA LEU A 249 2.56 -0.63 19.98
C LEU A 249 1.34 0.21 20.42
N LYS A 250 0.45 -0.33 21.26
CA LYS A 250 -0.69 0.42 21.83
C LYS A 250 -0.23 1.61 22.68
N GLN A 251 0.78 1.39 23.54
CA GLN A 251 1.30 2.43 24.42
C GLN A 251 2.11 3.46 23.63
N LEU A 252 2.98 3.00 22.72
CA LEU A 252 3.73 3.87 21.82
C LEU A 252 2.78 4.74 20.98
N GLY A 253 1.72 4.14 20.42
CA GLY A 253 0.73 4.84 19.61
C GLY A 253 0.02 5.96 20.35
N LYS A 254 -0.30 5.79 21.64
CA LYS A 254 -0.90 6.85 22.47
C LYS A 254 0.05 8.04 22.66
N GLU A 255 1.33 7.79 22.89
CA GLU A 255 2.31 8.86 23.03
C GLU A 255 2.57 9.57 21.71
N VAL A 256 2.67 8.84 20.61
CA VAL A 256 2.80 9.42 19.28
C VAL A 256 1.57 10.24 18.92
N ALA A 257 0.37 9.80 19.26
CA ALA A 257 -0.86 10.56 19.00
C ALA A 257 -0.90 11.92 19.72
N ASN A 258 -0.15 12.09 20.81
CA ASN A 258 -0.04 13.39 21.49
C ASN A 258 0.86 14.38 20.72
N VAL A 259 1.79 13.87 19.91
CA VAL A 259 2.78 14.68 19.19
C VAL A 259 2.42 14.82 17.70
N LEU A 260 1.86 13.76 17.12
CA LEU A 260 1.40 13.67 15.73
C LEU A 260 -0.04 13.11 15.69
N PRO A 261 -1.05 13.91 16.09
CA PRO A 261 -2.44 13.43 16.20
C PRO A 261 -3.00 12.87 14.89
N ALA A 262 -2.55 13.41 13.75
CA ALA A 262 -2.95 12.97 12.42
C ALA A 262 -2.60 11.50 12.13
N LEU A 263 -1.60 10.92 12.82
CA LEU A 263 -1.20 9.53 12.64
C LEU A 263 -1.99 8.54 13.50
N ALA A 264 -2.77 9.01 14.48
CA ALA A 264 -3.48 8.14 15.41
C ALA A 264 -4.40 7.11 14.71
N PRO A 265 -5.19 7.49 13.68
CA PRO A 265 -6.02 6.52 12.97
C PRO A 265 -5.19 5.43 12.28
N SER A 266 -4.09 5.81 11.62
CA SER A 266 -3.21 4.88 10.91
C SER A 266 -2.49 3.92 11.86
N ILE A 267 -2.03 4.40 13.01
CA ILE A 267 -1.41 3.56 14.04
C ILE A 267 -2.41 2.54 14.57
N GLU A 268 -3.66 2.97 14.78
CA GLU A 268 -4.72 2.08 15.24
C GLU A 268 -5.05 1.01 14.20
N THR A 269 -5.20 1.38 12.92
CA THR A 269 -5.40 0.42 11.82
C THR A 269 -4.33 -0.66 11.80
N VAL A 270 -3.04 -0.29 11.89
CA VAL A 270 -1.92 -1.24 11.89
C VAL A 270 -1.94 -2.12 13.15
N ARG A 271 -2.24 -1.52 14.31
CA ARG A 271 -2.28 -2.23 15.60
C ARG A 271 -3.39 -3.27 15.63
N GLU A 272 -4.60 -2.91 15.25
CA GLU A 272 -5.78 -3.79 15.36
C GLU A 272 -5.69 -4.95 14.38
N THR A 273 -5.47 -4.65 13.10
CA THR A 273 -5.33 -5.66 12.07
C THR A 273 -4.13 -6.56 12.36
N GLY A 274 -2.99 -5.98 12.76
CA GLY A 274 -1.80 -6.74 13.12
C GLY A 274 -1.98 -7.65 14.34
N ASN A 275 -2.64 -7.16 15.41
CA ASN A 275 -2.90 -7.98 16.59
C ASN A 275 -3.87 -9.13 16.30
N ARG A 276 -4.88 -8.92 15.45
CA ARG A 276 -5.80 -10.01 15.06
C ARG A 276 -5.07 -11.14 14.35
N ILE A 277 -4.07 -10.83 13.51
CA ILE A 277 -3.28 -11.83 12.79
C ILE A 277 -2.24 -12.51 13.69
N LEU A 278 -1.54 -11.76 14.55
CA LEU A 278 -0.48 -12.30 15.40
C LEU A 278 -0.98 -12.97 16.68
N HIS A 279 -2.17 -12.59 17.16
CA HIS A 279 -2.77 -13.07 18.39
C HIS A 279 -4.26 -13.41 18.18
N PRO A 280 -4.57 -14.37 17.27
CA PRO A 280 -5.95 -14.71 16.95
C PRO A 280 -6.65 -15.27 18.18
N LYS A 281 -7.86 -14.76 18.47
CA LYS A 281 -8.75 -15.31 19.48
C LYS A 281 -9.53 -16.49 18.90
N LYS A 282 -10.08 -17.36 19.75
CA LYS A 282 -10.87 -18.55 19.36
C LYS A 282 -12.05 -18.27 18.40
N HIS A 283 -12.52 -17.02 18.31
CA HIS A 283 -13.62 -16.60 17.44
C HIS A 283 -13.20 -15.70 16.28
N ASP A 284 -11.89 -15.44 16.12
CA ASP A 284 -11.41 -14.63 15.00
C ASP A 284 -11.44 -15.48 13.74
N VAL A 285 -12.42 -15.20 12.88
CA VAL A 285 -12.49 -15.80 11.55
C VAL A 285 -11.40 -15.14 10.70
N ILE A 286 -10.44 -15.93 10.22
CA ILE A 286 -9.48 -15.47 9.21
C ILE A 286 -10.30 -15.09 7.98
N ALA A 287 -10.24 -13.81 7.63
CA ALA A 287 -11.10 -13.25 6.61
C ALA A 287 -10.84 -13.92 5.24
N HIS A 288 -11.90 -14.05 4.43
CA HIS A 288 -11.82 -14.55 3.06
C HIS A 288 -10.68 -13.83 2.29
N PRO A 289 -9.94 -14.49 1.37
CA PRO A 289 -8.75 -13.92 0.73
C PRO A 289 -8.90 -12.50 0.17
N LYS A 290 -10.07 -12.19 -0.40
CA LYS A 290 -10.41 -10.84 -0.90
C LYS A 290 -10.42 -9.77 0.21
N VAL A 291 -11.01 -10.08 1.36
CA VAL A 291 -11.05 -9.18 2.51
C VAL A 291 -9.64 -9.02 3.08
N MET A 292 -8.91 -10.11 3.21
CA MET A 292 -7.52 -10.07 3.70
C MET A 292 -6.59 -9.26 2.80
N ARG A 293 -6.77 -9.32 1.47
CA ARG A 293 -6.04 -8.49 0.51
C ARG A 293 -6.29 -7.00 0.73
N ALA A 294 -7.55 -6.60 0.93
CA ALA A 294 -7.90 -5.21 1.19
C ALA A 294 -7.32 -4.72 2.53
N GLU A 295 -7.49 -5.52 3.59
CA GLU A 295 -6.95 -5.22 4.92
C GLU A 295 -5.42 -5.11 4.91
N ALA A 296 -4.73 -5.99 4.17
CA ALA A 296 -3.29 -5.91 4.00
C ALA A 296 -2.87 -4.63 3.29
N LEU A 297 -3.58 -4.23 2.23
CA LEU A 297 -3.27 -3.01 1.50
C LEU A 297 -3.45 -1.76 2.37
N ASP A 298 -4.52 -1.71 3.15
CA ASP A 298 -4.78 -0.60 4.07
C ASP A 298 -3.76 -0.56 5.21
N CYS A 299 -3.34 -1.71 5.72
CA CYS A 299 -2.25 -1.82 6.69
C CYS A 299 -0.92 -1.30 6.12
N ILE A 300 -0.59 -1.63 4.86
CA ILE A 300 0.61 -1.13 4.17
C ILE A 300 0.55 0.38 3.98
N ARG A 301 -0.59 0.92 3.54
CA ARG A 301 -0.78 2.36 3.37
C ARG A 301 -0.61 3.12 4.68
N ALA A 302 -1.21 2.61 5.75
CA ALA A 302 -1.09 3.18 7.09
C ALA A 302 0.35 3.11 7.60
N ALA A 303 1.01 1.96 7.47
CA ALA A 303 2.42 1.79 7.86
C ALA A 303 3.35 2.72 7.08
N ARG A 304 3.15 2.84 5.77
CA ARG A 304 3.88 3.79 4.92
C ARG A 304 3.70 5.22 5.43
N LEU A 305 2.47 5.68 5.61
CA LEU A 305 2.21 7.05 6.06
C LEU A 305 2.92 7.35 7.40
N ILE A 306 2.89 6.40 8.33
CA ILE A 306 3.61 6.52 9.60
C ILE A 306 5.12 6.62 9.36
N VAL A 307 5.70 5.74 8.54
CA VAL A 307 7.14 5.77 8.22
C VAL A 307 7.52 7.10 7.57
N GLU A 308 6.76 7.59 6.59
CA GLU A 308 7.03 8.87 5.91
C GLU A 308 7.08 10.03 6.92
N ASN A 309 6.14 10.10 7.86
CA ASN A 309 6.10 11.17 8.88
C ASN A 309 7.14 10.97 10.00
N VAL A 310 7.43 9.72 10.36
CA VAL A 310 8.40 9.40 11.42
C VAL A 310 9.84 9.52 10.92
N TYR A 311 10.06 9.65 9.61
CA TYR A 311 11.37 9.92 9.03
C TYR A 311 11.47 11.28 8.30
N SER A 312 10.41 12.10 8.27
CA SER A 312 10.42 13.44 7.68
C SER A 312 11.13 14.50 8.54
N GLU A 313 11.64 15.57 7.92
CA GLU A 313 12.32 16.69 8.61
C GLU A 313 11.37 17.63 9.33
N VAL A 314 10.17 17.83 8.77
CA VAL A 314 9.21 18.81 9.27
C VAL A 314 8.41 18.20 10.41
N PHE A 315 8.88 18.42 11.64
CA PHE A 315 7.95 18.37 12.77
C PHE A 315 7.01 19.56 12.68
N PRO A 316 5.68 19.37 12.85
CA PRO A 316 4.84 20.51 13.15
C PRO A 316 5.42 21.17 14.40
N ALA A 317 5.87 22.42 14.25
CA ALA A 317 6.26 23.24 15.37
C ALA A 317 5.10 23.27 16.37
N LYS A 318 5.42 23.09 17.66
CA LYS A 318 4.45 23.20 18.76
C LYS A 318 3.72 24.53 18.73
#